data_AF-A0A2W1BPQ0-F1
#
_entry.id   AF-A0A2W1BPQ0-F1
#
_cell.length_a   1.000
_cell.length_b   1.000
_cell.length_c   1.000
_cell.angle_alpha   90.00
_cell.angle_beta   90.00
_cell.angle_gamma   90.00
#
_symmetry.space_group_name_H-M   'P 1'
#
loop_
_entity.id
_entity.type
_entity.pdbx_description
1 polymer ?
#
loop_
_entity_poly.entity_id
_entity_poly.type
_entity_poly.pdbx_seq_one_letter_code
_entity_poly.pdbx_strand_id
1 'polypeptide(L)'
;MDINSIAQITLSSVMSYANHPEAFLTLPVHRFLWGYDDTIIDTAKPFLSLGGQLKFEKFGLLVTKNGTVSERFTINTGENDKDRMNIIEEFDGHDHLSFWGSTECNSIEASDGSIFPPSQLDRNRTLHVFYPNLCRRLPFQYEKTVEISDGIELYRYRMPLDVFDDPEHNPENQCYCEIDTATCPPRGVINVTDCTMGKTYFNFNIFVISGAPALVSFPHFYLADPKLREDVIGLKPDPLKHDSFIDLHPTLGIALSGKSR
;
A
#
# COMPACT_ATOMS: atom_id res chain seq x y z
N MET A 1 -11.60 -17.92 0.94
CA MET A 1 -11.82 -18.15 -0.50
C MET A 1 -12.39 -19.55 -0.69
N ASP A 2 -13.71 -19.67 -0.92
CA ASP A 2 -14.31 -20.93 -1.34
C ASP A 2 -14.11 -21.10 -2.85
N ILE A 3 -13.02 -21.78 -3.21
CA ILE A 3 -12.73 -22.16 -4.59
C ILE A 3 -13.61 -23.38 -4.90
N ASN A 4 -14.46 -23.30 -5.93
CA ASN A 4 -15.29 -24.44 -6.38
C ASN A 4 -14.39 -25.68 -6.67
N SER A 5 -14.88 -26.88 -6.36
CA SER A 5 -14.17 -28.16 -6.46
C SER A 5 -13.47 -28.38 -7.81
N ILE A 6 -14.06 -27.90 -8.91
CA ILE A 6 -13.45 -28.00 -10.26
C ILE A 6 -12.19 -27.13 -10.37
N ALA A 7 -12.23 -25.91 -9.81
CA ALA A 7 -11.08 -25.02 -9.77
C ALA A 7 -10.00 -25.53 -8.81
N GLN A 8 -10.37 -26.17 -7.69
CA GLN A 8 -9.41 -26.83 -6.80
C GLN A 8 -8.69 -28.00 -7.49
N ILE A 9 -9.42 -28.85 -8.22
CA ILE A 9 -8.83 -29.98 -8.96
C ILE A 9 -7.89 -29.48 -10.06
N THR A 10 -8.30 -28.43 -10.78
CA THR A 10 -7.48 -27.81 -11.83
C THR A 10 -6.21 -27.20 -11.24
N LEU A 11 -6.33 -26.43 -10.16
CA LEU A 11 -5.19 -25.83 -9.47
C LEU A 11 -4.23 -26.89 -8.91
N SER A 12 -4.77 -27.95 -8.29
CA SER A 12 -3.97 -29.07 -7.76
C SER A 12 -3.20 -29.80 -8.87
N SER A 13 -3.83 -29.96 -10.04
CA SER A 13 -3.19 -30.57 -11.20
C SER A 13 -2.09 -29.68 -11.78
N VAL A 14 -2.31 -28.36 -11.87
CA VAL A 14 -1.30 -27.38 -12.31
C VAL A 14 -0.15 -27.31 -11.32
N MET A 15 -0.42 -27.31 -10.01
CA MET A 15 0.59 -27.34 -8.96
C MET A 15 1.50 -28.57 -9.08
N SER A 16 0.97 -29.73 -9.46
CA SER A 16 1.77 -30.94 -9.67
C SER A 16 2.78 -30.83 -10.83
N TYR A 17 2.53 -29.92 -11.78
CA TYR A 17 3.38 -29.66 -12.95
C TYR A 17 4.20 -28.36 -12.80
N ALA A 18 4.06 -27.66 -11.67
CA ALA A 18 4.78 -26.43 -11.43
C ALA A 18 6.27 -26.68 -11.18
N ASN A 19 7.13 -25.78 -11.65
CA ASN A 19 8.57 -25.79 -11.37
C ASN A 19 8.87 -25.59 -9.86
N HIS A 20 7.90 -25.07 -9.10
CA HIS A 20 7.99 -24.79 -7.66
C HIS A 20 6.72 -25.28 -6.93
N PRO A 21 6.56 -26.60 -6.73
CA PRO A 21 5.35 -27.16 -6.11
C PRO A 21 5.32 -26.99 -4.58
N GLU A 22 6.46 -26.66 -3.97
CA GLU A 22 6.57 -26.46 -2.53
C GLU A 22 6.14 -25.05 -2.09
N ALA A 23 5.72 -24.93 -0.83
CA ALA A 23 5.33 -23.65 -0.24
C ALA A 23 6.52 -22.67 -0.06
N PHE A 24 7.76 -23.17 -0.07
CA PHE A 24 8.97 -22.38 0.13
C PHE A 24 9.90 -22.47 -1.07
N LEU A 25 10.45 -21.33 -1.47
CA LEU A 25 11.36 -21.22 -2.60
C LEU A 25 12.62 -20.45 -2.20
N THR A 26 13.78 -20.93 -2.64
CA THR A 26 15.06 -20.24 -2.44
C THR A 26 15.44 -19.48 -3.71
N LEU A 27 15.55 -18.15 -3.59
CA LEU A 27 15.91 -17.26 -4.70
C LEU A 27 17.03 -16.30 -4.32
N PRO A 28 17.89 -15.90 -5.27
CA PRO A 28 18.72 -14.71 -5.10
C PRO A 28 17.84 -13.47 -4.91
N VAL A 29 18.30 -12.52 -4.08
CA VAL A 29 17.59 -11.26 -3.78
C VAL A 29 17.14 -10.54 -5.05
N HIS A 30 18.00 -10.50 -6.08
CA HIS A 30 17.66 -9.89 -7.36
C HIS A 30 16.42 -10.51 -8.02
N ARG A 31 16.28 -11.84 -7.98
CA ARG A 31 15.15 -12.56 -8.58
C ARG A 31 13.87 -12.39 -7.76
N PHE A 32 13.98 -12.37 -6.43
CA PHE A 32 12.85 -12.09 -5.55
C PHE A 32 12.28 -10.69 -5.76
N LEU A 33 13.15 -9.68 -5.90
CA LEU A 33 12.73 -8.29 -6.11
C LEU A 33 12.24 -8.04 -7.55
N TRP A 34 13.05 -8.38 -8.55
CA TRP A 34 12.85 -7.93 -9.93
C TRP A 34 12.19 -8.97 -10.84
N GLY A 35 12.05 -10.20 -10.37
CA GLY A 35 11.28 -11.22 -11.05
C GLY A 35 12.03 -12.51 -11.33
N TYR A 36 11.31 -13.62 -11.22
CA TYR A 36 11.69 -14.93 -11.73
C TYR A 36 10.57 -15.51 -12.59
N ASP A 37 10.92 -16.51 -13.40
CA ASP A 37 10.00 -17.20 -14.28
C ASP A 37 9.26 -18.27 -13.46
N ASP A 38 7.93 -18.23 -13.49
CA ASP A 38 7.07 -19.10 -12.69
C ASP A 38 6.03 -19.78 -13.59
N THR A 39 6.03 -21.12 -13.58
CA THR A 39 5.16 -21.92 -14.45
C THR A 39 3.68 -21.79 -14.12
N ILE A 40 3.31 -21.49 -12.87
CA ILE A 40 1.91 -21.29 -12.49
C ILE A 40 1.44 -20.00 -13.15
N ILE A 41 2.23 -18.93 -13.04
CA ILE A 41 1.95 -17.66 -13.72
C ILE A 41 1.95 -17.86 -15.24
N ASP A 42 2.93 -18.54 -15.82
CA ASP A 42 3.00 -18.81 -17.27
C ASP A 42 1.79 -19.60 -17.80
N THR A 43 1.33 -20.59 -17.03
CA THR A 43 0.15 -21.39 -17.39
C THR A 43 -1.14 -20.60 -17.23
N ALA A 44 -1.21 -19.71 -16.25
CA ALA A 44 -2.36 -18.86 -16.01
C ALA A 44 -2.43 -17.68 -17.00
N LYS A 45 -1.29 -17.18 -17.52
CA LYS A 45 -1.19 -16.01 -18.41
C LYS A 45 -2.22 -15.96 -19.54
N PRO A 46 -2.48 -17.03 -20.32
CA PRO A 46 -3.48 -16.98 -21.39
C PRO A 46 -4.89 -16.71 -20.87
N PHE A 47 -5.25 -17.31 -19.73
CA PHE A 47 -6.54 -17.07 -19.08
C PHE A 47 -6.59 -15.65 -18.53
N LEU A 48 -5.55 -15.24 -17.81
CA LEU A 48 -5.42 -13.92 -17.18
C LEU A 48 -5.39 -12.76 -18.21
N SER A 49 -4.77 -12.97 -19.37
CA SER A 49 -4.67 -11.99 -20.46
C SER A 49 -6.00 -11.75 -21.20
N LEU A 50 -6.93 -12.72 -21.17
CA LEU A 50 -8.28 -12.55 -21.73
C LEU A 50 -9.11 -11.49 -20.96
N GLY A 51 -8.69 -11.13 -19.74
CA GLY A 51 -9.25 -10.07 -18.90
C GLY A 51 -8.60 -8.70 -19.13
N GLY A 52 -7.62 -8.61 -20.03
CA GLY A 52 -7.13 -7.33 -20.58
C GLY A 52 -6.03 -6.61 -19.80
N GLN A 53 -5.49 -7.13 -18.68
CA GLN A 53 -4.53 -6.36 -17.86
C GLN A 53 -3.43 -7.17 -17.16
N LEU A 54 -2.86 -8.20 -17.78
CA LEU A 54 -1.55 -8.71 -17.31
C LEU A 54 -0.41 -7.92 -17.95
N LYS A 55 0.22 -7.04 -17.16
CA LYS A 55 1.36 -6.22 -17.60
C LYS A 55 2.73 -6.79 -17.20
N PHE A 56 2.80 -7.95 -16.54
CA PHE A 56 4.06 -8.52 -16.05
C PHE A 56 4.34 -9.90 -16.64
N GLU A 57 5.57 -10.09 -17.10
CA GLU A 57 6.05 -11.38 -17.63
C GLU A 57 6.62 -12.29 -16.54
N LYS A 58 7.01 -11.73 -15.39
CA LYS A 58 7.68 -12.44 -14.29
C LYS A 58 6.96 -12.22 -12.98
N PHE A 59 7.20 -13.10 -12.01
CA PHE A 59 6.71 -12.93 -10.65
C PHE A 59 7.80 -12.35 -9.77
N GLY A 60 7.53 -11.23 -9.09
CA GLY A 60 8.46 -10.59 -8.17
C GLY A 60 7.83 -9.36 -7.52
N LEU A 61 8.38 -8.95 -6.37
CA LEU A 61 7.80 -7.88 -5.55
C LEU A 61 7.74 -6.51 -6.26
N LEU A 62 8.76 -6.20 -7.06
CA LEU A 62 8.95 -4.92 -7.75
C LEU A 62 9.00 -5.08 -9.27
N VAL A 63 8.40 -6.16 -9.80
CA VAL A 63 8.54 -6.56 -11.20
C VAL A 63 8.08 -5.49 -12.19
N THR A 64 7.10 -4.66 -11.81
CA THR A 64 6.55 -3.57 -12.64
C THR A 64 7.19 -2.20 -12.38
N LYS A 65 8.20 -2.12 -11.51
CA LYS A 65 8.79 -0.83 -11.09
C LYS A 65 10.14 -0.53 -11.78
N ASN A 66 10.74 -1.50 -12.46
CA ASN A 66 12.04 -1.31 -13.10
C ASN A 66 11.88 -0.72 -14.52
N GLY A 67 12.25 0.55 -14.71
CA GLY A 67 12.31 1.19 -16.02
C GLY A 67 10.95 1.57 -16.63
N THR A 68 9.86 1.46 -15.87
CA THR A 68 8.49 1.78 -16.30
C THR A 68 7.87 2.83 -15.39
N VAL A 69 7.31 3.90 -15.97
CA VAL A 69 6.40 4.80 -15.27
C VAL A 69 5.00 4.19 -15.37
N SER A 70 4.63 3.36 -14.39
CA SER A 70 3.33 2.67 -14.41
C SER A 70 2.18 3.54 -13.93
N GLU A 71 2.48 4.59 -13.16
CA GLU A 71 1.52 5.39 -12.40
C GLU A 71 1.53 6.84 -12.91
N ARG A 72 0.35 7.39 -13.19
CA ARG A 72 0.18 8.78 -13.62
C ARG A 72 -0.55 9.58 -12.55
N PHE A 73 0.11 10.61 -12.04
CA PHE A 73 -0.49 11.58 -11.12
C PHE A 73 -0.84 12.87 -11.88
N THR A 74 -2.07 13.34 -11.71
CA THR A 74 -2.45 14.72 -12.01
C THR A 74 -2.37 15.49 -10.69
N ILE A 75 -1.49 16.49 -10.62
CA ILE A 75 -1.19 17.24 -9.39
C ILE A 75 -1.49 18.71 -9.62
N ASN A 76 -2.15 19.34 -8.65
CA ASN A 76 -2.49 20.75 -8.70
C ASN A 76 -1.22 21.62 -8.57
N THR A 77 -1.03 22.54 -9.53
CA THR A 77 0.14 23.41 -9.60
C THR A 77 0.16 24.52 -8.54
N GLY A 78 -1.00 24.82 -7.94
CA GLY A 78 -1.19 25.95 -7.05
C GLY A 78 -1.36 27.30 -7.74
N GLU A 79 -1.43 27.36 -9.07
CA GLU A 79 -1.55 28.62 -9.83
C GLU A 79 -2.80 29.42 -9.47
N ASN A 80 -3.95 28.73 -9.35
CA ASN A 80 -5.24 29.36 -9.02
C ASN A 80 -5.49 29.42 -7.51
N ASP A 81 -4.95 28.46 -6.75
CA ASP A 81 -5.07 28.38 -5.30
C ASP A 81 -3.80 27.78 -4.70
N LYS A 82 -3.00 28.62 -4.04
CA LYS A 82 -1.77 28.22 -3.37
C LYS A 82 -1.98 27.15 -2.28
N ASP A 83 -3.19 27.05 -1.72
CA ASP A 83 -3.51 26.11 -0.65
C ASP A 83 -3.79 24.69 -1.18
N ARG A 84 -3.88 24.56 -2.51
CA ARG A 84 -4.02 23.30 -3.24
C ARG A 84 -2.72 22.84 -3.91
N MET A 85 -1.63 23.60 -3.78
CA MET A 85 -0.35 23.27 -4.40
C MET A 85 0.14 21.87 -4.01
N ASN A 86 0.57 21.08 -4.98
CA ASN A 86 1.06 19.70 -4.80
C ASN A 86 0.02 18.72 -4.22
N ILE A 87 -1.27 19.06 -4.26
CA ILE A 87 -2.35 18.13 -3.93
C ILE A 87 -2.69 17.31 -5.18
N ILE A 88 -2.74 15.99 -5.01
CA ILE A 88 -3.11 15.04 -6.06
C ILE A 88 -4.61 15.17 -6.34
N GLU A 89 -4.94 15.36 -7.62
CA GLU A 89 -6.32 15.47 -8.12
C GLU A 89 -6.77 14.20 -8.82
N GLU A 90 -5.85 13.52 -9.53
CA GLU A 90 -6.14 12.25 -10.17
C GLU A 90 -4.98 11.27 -10.04
N PHE A 91 -5.32 9.99 -9.89
CA PHE A 91 -4.43 8.85 -9.98
C PHE A 91 -4.91 7.94 -11.11
N ASP A 92 -4.08 7.76 -12.14
CA ASP A 92 -4.40 7.04 -13.37
C ASP A 92 -5.68 7.52 -14.09
N GLY A 93 -6.04 8.80 -13.91
CA GLY A 93 -7.23 9.42 -14.50
C GLY A 93 -8.51 9.24 -13.67
N HIS A 94 -8.39 8.77 -12.43
CA HIS A 94 -9.48 8.69 -11.47
C HIS A 94 -9.25 9.66 -10.31
N ASP A 95 -10.29 10.36 -9.88
CA ASP A 95 -10.28 11.32 -8.76
C ASP A 95 -10.54 10.67 -7.38
N HIS A 96 -10.81 9.36 -7.36
CA HIS A 96 -10.96 8.55 -6.17
C HIS A 96 -10.62 7.09 -6.46
N LEU A 97 -10.32 6.33 -5.41
CA LEU A 97 -10.15 4.89 -5.47
C LEU A 97 -11.51 4.17 -5.46
N SER A 98 -11.50 2.87 -5.76
CA SER A 98 -12.70 2.03 -5.75
C SER A 98 -12.52 0.76 -4.89
N PHE A 99 -11.56 0.78 -3.97
CA PHE A 99 -11.17 -0.39 -3.18
C PHE A 99 -11.84 -0.46 -1.82
N TRP A 100 -12.25 0.68 -1.25
CA TRP A 100 -12.70 0.78 0.14
C TRP A 100 -14.19 1.05 0.26
N GLY A 101 -14.75 0.83 1.45
CA GLY A 101 -16.19 0.91 1.70
C GLY A 101 -16.78 2.34 1.78
N SER A 102 -15.96 3.39 1.72
CA SER A 102 -16.43 4.78 1.86
C SER A 102 -15.69 5.75 0.94
N THR A 103 -16.32 6.88 0.62
CA THR A 103 -15.70 7.97 -0.15
C THR A 103 -14.46 8.52 0.54
N GLU A 104 -14.48 8.65 1.86
CA GLU A 104 -13.37 9.21 2.63
C GLU A 104 -12.10 8.35 2.54
N CYS A 105 -12.27 7.03 2.54
CA CYS A 105 -11.15 6.08 2.49
C CYS A 105 -10.68 5.81 1.06
N ASN A 106 -11.57 6.03 0.09
CA ASN A 106 -11.23 6.09 -1.32
C ASN A 106 -10.66 7.45 -1.76
N SER A 107 -10.62 8.47 -0.91
CA SER A 107 -10.07 9.77 -1.28
C SER A 107 -8.56 9.69 -1.52
N ILE A 108 -8.12 10.26 -2.64
CA ILE A 108 -6.72 10.44 -3.00
C ILE A 108 -6.23 11.88 -2.77
N GLU A 109 -7.11 12.77 -2.30
CA GLU A 109 -6.80 14.17 -2.08
C GLU A 109 -5.77 14.31 -0.94
N ALA A 110 -4.51 14.40 -1.32
CA ALA A 110 -3.36 14.43 -0.44
C ALA A 110 -2.12 14.88 -1.21
N SER A 111 -1.04 15.18 -0.49
CA SER A 111 0.28 15.36 -1.10
C SER A 111 0.90 14.00 -1.45
N ASP A 112 1.89 13.99 -2.35
CA ASP A 112 2.78 12.84 -2.57
C ASP A 112 3.82 12.66 -1.44
N GLY A 113 3.84 13.58 -0.46
CA GLY A 113 4.74 13.60 0.69
C GLY A 113 6.03 14.38 0.46
N SER A 114 6.27 14.91 -0.74
CA SER A 114 7.47 15.69 -1.05
C SER A 114 7.32 17.16 -0.66
N ILE A 115 6.16 17.75 -0.97
CA ILE A 115 5.83 19.15 -0.73
C ILE A 115 4.40 19.26 -0.21
N PHE A 116 4.19 20.07 0.82
CA PHE A 116 2.86 20.41 1.33
C PHE A 116 2.61 21.90 1.14
N PRO A 117 1.36 22.34 0.89
CA PRO A 117 1.04 23.75 0.87
C PRO A 117 1.41 24.40 2.21
N PRO A 118 2.07 25.57 2.22
CA PRO A 118 2.46 26.25 3.47
C PRO A 118 1.29 26.52 4.43
N SER A 119 0.08 26.71 3.91
CA SER A 119 -1.15 26.88 4.70
C SER A 119 -1.60 25.63 5.46
N GLN A 120 -1.07 24.46 5.12
CA GLN A 120 -1.36 23.21 5.82
C GLN A 120 -0.38 22.94 6.97
N LEU A 121 0.74 23.66 7.06
CA LEU A 121 1.83 23.41 8.02
C LEU A 121 1.55 23.97 9.43
N ASP A 122 0.33 23.76 9.92
CA ASP A 122 -0.04 24.04 11.31
C ASP A 122 0.19 22.79 12.16
N ARG A 123 0.76 22.97 13.36
CA ARG A 123 1.03 21.90 14.33
C ARG A 123 -0.25 21.18 14.78
N ASN A 124 -1.42 21.80 14.63
CA ASN A 124 -2.72 21.21 14.97
C ASN A 124 -3.42 20.54 13.78
N ARG A 125 -2.82 20.56 12.58
CA ARG A 125 -3.42 20.02 11.37
C ARG A 125 -2.81 18.68 11.00
N THR A 126 -3.67 17.72 10.67
CA THR A 126 -3.25 16.44 10.09
C THR A 126 -2.95 16.64 8.61
N LEU A 127 -1.73 16.29 8.21
CA LEU A 127 -1.31 16.22 6.82
C LEU A 127 -1.66 14.84 6.25
N HIS A 128 -2.00 14.78 4.96
CA HIS A 128 -2.27 13.51 4.30
C HIS A 128 -1.25 13.27 3.19
N VAL A 129 -0.73 12.05 3.13
CA VAL A 129 0.14 11.57 2.06
C VAL A 129 -0.54 10.44 1.33
N PHE A 130 -0.75 10.57 0.03
CA PHE A 130 -1.24 9.45 -0.78
C PHE A 130 -0.08 8.49 -1.05
N TYR A 131 -0.24 7.22 -0.69
CA TYR A 131 0.76 6.20 -0.94
C TYR A 131 0.19 5.08 -1.83
N PRO A 132 0.49 5.07 -3.15
CA PRO A 132 -0.12 4.15 -4.11
C PRO A 132 0.04 2.68 -3.75
N ASN A 133 1.18 2.29 -3.19
CA ASN A 133 1.44 0.89 -2.83
C ASN A 133 0.61 0.42 -1.60
N LEU A 134 0.08 1.35 -0.80
CA LEU A 134 -0.89 1.05 0.27
C LEU A 134 -2.33 1.40 -0.13
N CYS A 135 -2.50 2.00 -1.31
CA CYS A 135 -3.81 2.23 -1.91
C CYS A 135 -4.72 3.05 -1.01
N ARG A 136 -4.16 3.99 -0.25
CA ARG A 136 -4.89 4.95 0.59
C ARG A 136 -4.02 6.15 0.86
N ARG A 137 -4.64 7.22 1.33
CA ARG A 137 -3.91 8.31 2.00
C ARG A 137 -3.65 7.96 3.47
N LEU A 138 -2.49 8.39 3.94
CA LEU A 138 -2.00 8.17 5.29
C LEU A 138 -2.00 9.49 6.06
N PRO A 139 -2.59 9.53 7.27
CA PRO A 139 -2.56 10.71 8.12
C PRO A 139 -1.19 10.85 8.78
N PHE A 140 -0.68 12.07 8.83
CA PHE A 140 0.56 12.46 9.48
C PHE A 140 0.26 13.62 10.43
N GLN A 141 0.53 13.41 11.72
CA GLN A 141 0.28 14.38 12.79
C GLN A 141 1.61 14.93 13.30
N TYR A 142 1.63 16.21 13.66
CA TYR A 142 2.81 16.85 14.25
C TYR A 142 3.22 16.12 15.53
N GLU A 143 4.47 15.70 15.59
CA GLU A 143 5.08 15.11 16.79
C GLU A 143 5.84 16.18 17.57
N LYS A 144 6.80 16.83 16.90
CA LYS A 144 7.74 17.74 17.54
C LYS A 144 8.51 18.58 16.51
N THR A 145 9.16 19.61 17.01
CA THR A 145 10.19 20.34 16.29
C THR A 145 11.54 19.62 16.40
N VAL A 146 12.27 19.52 15.29
CA VAL A 146 13.64 19.01 15.23
C VAL A 146 14.55 20.02 14.53
N GLU A 147 15.85 19.96 14.80
CA GLU A 147 16.85 20.81 14.17
C GLU A 147 17.89 19.93 13.48
N ILE A 148 18.19 20.21 12.21
CA ILE A 148 19.26 19.52 11.48
C ILE A 148 20.59 20.25 11.67
N SER A 149 21.71 19.62 11.28
CA SER A 149 23.09 20.08 11.55
C SER A 149 23.39 21.52 11.13
N ASP A 150 22.61 22.07 10.20
CA ASP A 150 22.81 23.40 9.62
C ASP A 150 21.98 24.49 10.34
N GLY A 151 21.37 24.18 11.48
CA GLY A 151 20.54 25.10 12.28
C GLY A 151 19.14 25.34 11.72
N ILE A 152 18.69 24.49 10.78
CA ILE A 152 17.39 24.61 10.14
C ILE A 152 16.35 23.87 11.00
N GLU A 153 15.34 24.62 11.46
CA GLU A 153 14.20 24.09 12.19
C GLU A 153 13.22 23.37 11.25
N LEU A 154 12.84 22.14 11.61
CA LEU A 154 11.86 21.31 10.90
C LEU A 154 10.74 20.85 11.82
N TYR A 155 9.56 20.65 11.26
CA TYR A 155 8.45 20.00 11.93
C TYR A 155 8.43 18.52 11.57
N ARG A 156 8.61 17.67 12.57
CA ARG A 156 8.45 16.22 12.43
C ARG A 156 6.98 15.87 12.51
N TYR A 157 6.47 15.27 11.45
CA TYR A 157 5.18 14.63 11.42
C TYR A 157 5.36 13.10 11.39
N ARG A 158 4.50 12.39 12.12
CA ARG A 158 4.48 10.93 12.17
C ARG A 158 3.07 10.39 11.95
N MET A 159 2.96 9.15 11.54
CA MET A 159 1.65 8.50 11.52
C MET A 159 1.15 8.28 12.96
N PRO A 160 -0.17 8.42 13.20
CA PRO A 160 -0.79 7.98 14.43
C PRO A 160 -0.47 6.52 14.75
N LEU A 161 -0.36 6.17 16.03
CA LEU A 161 0.01 4.82 16.44
C LEU A 161 -1.07 3.77 16.12
N ASP A 162 -2.30 4.23 15.91
CA ASP A 162 -3.51 3.48 15.59
C ASP A 162 -3.89 3.57 14.10
N VAL A 163 -2.97 4.01 13.22
CA VAL A 163 -3.22 4.21 11.79
C VAL A 163 -3.68 2.92 11.08
N PHE A 164 -3.21 1.76 11.53
CA PHE A 164 -3.58 0.43 11.02
C PHE A 164 -4.35 -0.40 12.04
N ASP A 165 -4.90 0.23 13.07
CA ASP A 165 -5.69 -0.47 14.07
C ASP A 165 -7.05 -0.91 13.51
N ASP A 166 -7.62 -1.95 14.12
CA ASP A 166 -8.96 -2.40 13.81
C ASP A 166 -10.04 -1.38 14.27
N PRO A 167 -11.29 -1.50 13.77
CA PRO A 167 -12.34 -0.53 14.07
C PRO A 167 -12.79 -0.45 15.54
N GLU A 168 -12.46 -1.44 16.37
CA GLU A 168 -12.75 -1.37 17.81
C GLU A 168 -11.88 -0.31 18.48
N HIS A 169 -10.65 -0.17 18.02
CA HIS A 169 -9.67 0.78 18.55
C HIS A 169 -9.66 2.10 17.77
N ASN A 170 -9.88 2.05 16.44
CA ASN A 170 -9.98 3.22 15.58
C ASN A 170 -11.19 3.11 14.63
N PRO A 171 -12.38 3.62 15.03
CA PRO A 171 -13.61 3.49 14.24
C PRO A 171 -13.54 4.05 12.81
N GLU A 172 -12.66 5.01 12.56
CA GLU A 172 -12.46 5.57 11.21
C GLU A 172 -11.90 4.52 10.23
N ASN A 173 -11.24 3.47 10.73
CA ASN A 173 -10.68 2.42 9.90
C ASN A 173 -11.70 1.38 9.40
N GLN A 174 -12.97 1.46 9.80
CA GLN A 174 -14.03 0.51 9.39
C GLN A 174 -14.16 0.37 7.86
N CYS A 175 -13.93 1.46 7.14
CA CYS A 175 -14.00 1.49 5.67
C CYS A 175 -12.87 0.71 4.97
N TYR A 176 -11.76 0.41 5.66
CA TYR A 176 -10.62 -0.34 5.11
C TYR A 176 -10.76 -1.86 5.29
N CYS A 177 -11.88 -2.30 5.89
CA CYS A 177 -12.21 -3.71 6.01
C CYS A 177 -12.86 -4.23 4.73
N GLU A 178 -12.91 -5.56 4.57
CA GLU A 178 -13.53 -6.18 3.40
C GLU A 178 -15.00 -5.79 3.28
N ILE A 179 -15.39 -5.24 2.12
CA ILE A 179 -16.73 -4.69 1.89
C ILE A 179 -17.81 -5.79 1.98
N ASP A 180 -17.52 -6.98 1.45
CA ASP A 180 -18.52 -8.06 1.33
C ASP A 180 -18.77 -8.80 2.65
N THR A 181 -17.73 -8.96 3.47
CA THR A 181 -17.75 -9.77 4.70
C THR A 181 -17.76 -8.92 5.97
N ALA A 182 -17.56 -7.60 5.84
CA ALA A 182 -17.26 -6.67 6.94
C ALA A 182 -16.10 -7.14 7.84
N THR A 183 -15.24 -8.03 7.34
CA THR A 183 -14.15 -8.62 8.10
C THR A 183 -12.91 -7.76 7.97
N CYS A 184 -12.34 -7.39 9.11
CA CYS A 184 -11.12 -6.59 9.18
C CYS A 184 -9.90 -7.51 9.39
N PRO A 185 -8.73 -7.16 8.84
CA PRO A 185 -7.49 -7.82 9.21
C PRO A 185 -7.18 -7.60 10.71
N PRO A 186 -6.31 -8.42 11.31
CA PRO A 186 -5.85 -8.20 12.67
C PRO A 186 -5.23 -6.81 12.86
N ARG A 187 -5.31 -6.28 14.08
CA ARG A 187 -4.77 -4.96 14.44
C ARG A 187 -3.33 -4.77 13.97
N GLY A 188 -3.04 -3.62 13.36
CA GLY A 188 -1.72 -3.22 12.84
C GLY A 188 -1.39 -3.77 11.45
N VAL A 189 -2.40 -4.28 10.74
CA VAL A 189 -2.26 -4.84 9.39
C VAL A 189 -3.32 -4.24 8.47
N ILE A 190 -2.94 -3.94 7.23
CA ILE A 190 -3.86 -3.53 6.17
C ILE A 190 -3.83 -4.55 5.03
N ASN A 191 -5.02 -4.92 4.53
CA ASN A 191 -5.17 -5.80 3.39
C ASN A 191 -5.15 -4.98 2.09
N VAL A 192 -4.10 -5.12 1.29
CA VAL A 192 -3.92 -4.39 0.01
C VAL A 192 -4.09 -5.32 -1.20
N THR A 193 -4.70 -6.48 -1.00
CA THR A 193 -4.92 -7.49 -2.05
C THR A 193 -5.67 -6.91 -3.26
N ASP A 194 -6.64 -6.03 -3.01
CA ASP A 194 -7.51 -5.49 -4.05
C ASP A 194 -6.79 -4.60 -5.06
N CYS A 195 -5.77 -3.88 -4.59
CA CYS A 195 -4.98 -2.99 -5.41
C CYS A 195 -3.63 -3.62 -5.82
N THR A 196 -3.15 -4.63 -5.09
CA THR A 196 -1.93 -5.36 -5.45
C THR A 196 -2.21 -6.30 -6.60
N MET A 197 -1.76 -5.91 -7.80
CA MET A 197 -1.96 -6.65 -9.06
C MET A 197 -3.41 -6.71 -9.56
N GLY A 198 -4.29 -5.87 -8.98
CA GLY A 198 -5.63 -5.53 -9.45
C GLY A 198 -6.69 -6.64 -9.34
N LYS A 199 -7.92 -6.26 -8.99
CA LYS A 199 -9.11 -7.08 -9.25
C LYS A 199 -9.47 -7.00 -10.73
N THR A 200 -9.29 -8.08 -11.47
CA THR A 200 -9.76 -8.16 -12.87
C THR A 200 -11.09 -8.89 -12.93
N TYR A 201 -12.12 -8.19 -13.44
CA TYR A 201 -13.42 -8.78 -13.72
C TYR A 201 -13.40 -9.37 -15.13
N PHE A 202 -13.52 -10.70 -15.24
CA PHE A 202 -13.81 -11.32 -16.53
C PHE A 202 -15.25 -11.02 -16.95
N ASN A 203 -15.43 -10.65 -18.22
CA ASN A 203 -16.76 -10.48 -18.84
C ASN A 203 -17.70 -11.61 -18.38
N PHE A 204 -18.87 -11.24 -17.88
CA PHE A 204 -19.94 -12.07 -17.29
C PHE A 204 -19.92 -12.36 -15.77
N ASN A 205 -19.07 -11.73 -14.94
CA ASN A 205 -19.04 -12.01 -13.48
C ASN A 205 -18.82 -13.50 -13.14
N ILE A 206 -18.29 -14.29 -14.08
CA ILE A 206 -18.14 -15.74 -13.96
C ILE A 206 -16.89 -16.12 -13.15
N PHE A 207 -15.85 -15.29 -13.17
CA PHE A 207 -14.58 -15.55 -12.49
C PHE A 207 -13.96 -14.24 -11.99
N VAL A 208 -13.75 -14.13 -10.68
CA VAL A 208 -13.01 -13.04 -10.05
C VAL A 208 -11.60 -13.55 -9.78
N ILE A 209 -10.61 -12.85 -10.32
CA ILE A 209 -9.22 -13.07 -9.94
C ILE A 209 -8.90 -12.00 -8.93
N SER A 210 -8.99 -12.38 -7.66
CA SER A 210 -8.45 -11.59 -6.56
C SER A 210 -6.95 -11.42 -6.82
N GLY A 211 -6.45 -10.20 -6.62
CA GLY A 211 -5.02 -9.88 -6.74
C GLY A 211 -4.15 -10.77 -5.84
N ALA A 212 -2.84 -10.54 -5.86
CA ALA A 212 -1.95 -11.30 -4.99
C ALA A 212 -2.32 -11.02 -3.51
N PRO A 213 -2.48 -12.05 -2.67
CA PRO A 213 -2.86 -11.88 -1.27
C PRO A 213 -1.74 -11.15 -0.54
N ALA A 214 -1.91 -9.85 -0.36
CA ALA A 214 -0.88 -8.95 0.16
C ALA A 214 -1.43 -8.20 1.37
N LEU A 215 -0.78 -8.42 2.50
CA LEU A 215 -1.03 -7.70 3.73
C LEU A 215 0.22 -6.92 4.12
N VAL A 216 0.04 -5.67 4.52
CA VAL A 216 1.13 -4.78 4.91
C VAL A 216 1.00 -4.40 6.37
N SER A 217 2.14 -4.27 7.05
CA SER A 217 2.25 -3.84 8.44
C SER A 217 3.55 -3.06 8.59
N PHE A 218 3.74 -2.40 9.73
CA PHE A 218 5.07 -1.89 10.07
C PHE A 218 6.07 -3.03 10.27
N PRO A 219 7.38 -2.79 10.05
CA PRO A 219 8.39 -3.83 10.18
C PRO A 219 8.34 -4.56 11.52
N HIS A 220 8.50 -5.89 11.47
CA HIS A 220 8.40 -6.79 12.61
C HIS A 220 7.06 -6.71 13.37
N PHE A 221 5.96 -6.37 12.69
CA PHE A 221 4.65 -6.19 13.30
C PHE A 221 4.69 -5.16 14.44
N TYR A 222 5.48 -4.09 14.27
CA TYR A 222 5.47 -2.94 15.18
C TYR A 222 4.05 -2.33 15.20
N LEU A 223 3.55 -2.03 16.40
CA LEU A 223 2.17 -1.57 16.67
C LEU A 223 1.05 -2.58 16.38
N ALA A 224 1.36 -3.75 15.82
CA ALA A 224 0.35 -4.76 15.54
C ALA A 224 0.05 -5.67 16.74
N ASP A 225 -1.02 -6.45 16.62
CA ASP A 225 -1.43 -7.46 17.60
C ASP A 225 -0.23 -8.37 17.97
N PRO A 226 0.12 -8.50 19.27
CA PRO A 226 1.16 -9.42 19.72
C PRO A 226 1.05 -10.84 19.18
N LYS A 227 -0.18 -11.34 18.95
CA LYS A 227 -0.43 -12.68 18.42
C LYS A 227 0.23 -12.92 17.07
N LEU A 228 0.35 -11.88 16.22
CA LEU A 228 1.03 -11.98 14.92
C LEU A 228 2.54 -12.32 15.03
N ARG A 229 3.11 -12.14 16.23
CA ARG A 229 4.52 -12.43 16.52
C ARG A 229 4.74 -13.78 17.20
N GLU A 230 3.69 -14.45 17.65
CA GLU A 230 3.79 -15.72 18.37
C GLU A 230 4.21 -16.86 17.44
N ASP A 231 3.72 -16.85 16.20
CA ASP A 231 3.97 -17.91 15.21
C ASP A 231 5.24 -17.69 14.38
N VAL A 232 5.94 -16.55 14.54
CA VAL A 232 7.11 -16.19 13.74
C VAL A 232 8.32 -15.87 14.63
N ILE A 233 9.29 -16.78 14.63
CA ILE A 233 10.53 -16.63 15.39
C ILE A 233 11.43 -15.57 14.75
N GLY A 234 12.00 -14.68 15.57
CA GLY A 234 13.00 -13.69 15.15
C GLY A 234 12.48 -12.26 15.04
N LEU A 235 11.19 -12.04 15.27
CA LEU A 235 10.61 -10.70 15.24
C LEU A 235 10.96 -9.86 16.48
N LYS A 236 11.43 -8.63 16.27
CA LYS A 236 11.86 -7.71 17.33
C LYS A 236 11.40 -6.28 17.02
N PRO A 237 10.12 -5.94 17.28
CA PRO A 237 9.62 -4.59 17.03
C PRO A 237 10.39 -3.56 17.86
N ASP A 238 10.80 -2.48 17.21
CA ASP A 238 11.62 -1.42 17.80
C ASP A 238 11.12 -0.07 17.27
N PRO A 239 10.51 0.78 18.12
CA PRO A 239 9.99 2.08 17.71
C PRO A 239 11.02 2.94 16.97
N LEU A 240 12.29 2.91 17.41
CA LEU A 240 13.33 3.76 16.80
C LEU A 240 13.66 3.31 15.38
N LYS A 241 13.49 2.02 15.07
CA LYS A 241 13.82 1.44 13.76
C LYS A 241 12.63 1.33 12.82
N HIS A 242 11.45 1.06 13.35
CA HIS A 242 10.28 0.61 12.58
C HIS A 242 9.15 1.64 12.50
N ASP A 243 9.29 2.78 13.18
CA ASP A 243 8.36 3.91 13.00
C ASP A 243 8.63 4.66 11.69
N SER A 244 7.67 5.45 11.21
CA SER A 244 7.77 6.27 10.00
C SER A 244 7.47 7.73 10.29
N PHE A 245 8.29 8.64 9.74
CA PHE A 245 8.14 10.08 9.95
C PHE A 245 8.61 10.88 8.74
N ILE A 246 8.17 12.13 8.67
CA ILE A 246 8.57 13.12 7.66
C ILE A 246 8.91 14.42 8.38
N ASP A 247 10.06 15.01 8.07
CA ASP A 247 10.52 16.29 8.61
C ASP A 247 10.36 17.37 7.54
N LEU A 248 9.47 18.34 7.80
CA LEU A 248 9.08 19.38 6.87
C LEU A 248 9.63 20.74 7.28
N HIS A 249 10.10 21.52 6.30
CA HIS A 249 10.44 22.92 6.54
C HIS A 249 9.15 23.72 6.84
N PRO A 250 9.02 24.41 7.99
CA PRO A 250 7.75 24.98 8.46
C PRO A 250 7.19 26.08 7.56
N THR A 251 8.04 26.80 6.82
CA THR A 251 7.61 27.85 5.88
C THR A 251 7.43 27.38 4.44
N LEU A 252 8.26 26.45 3.98
CA LEU A 252 8.33 26.05 2.57
C LEU A 252 7.48 24.80 2.29
N GLY A 253 7.20 23.99 3.31
CA GLY A 253 6.45 22.73 3.18
C GLY A 253 7.20 21.60 2.50
N ILE A 254 8.48 21.80 2.22
CA ILE A 254 9.34 20.83 1.56
C ILE A 254 9.84 19.82 2.59
N ALA A 255 9.75 18.53 2.27
CA ALA A 255 10.36 17.47 3.05
C ALA A 255 11.89 17.50 2.91
N LEU A 256 12.59 17.66 4.03
CA LEU A 256 14.06 17.72 4.07
C LEU A 256 14.68 16.46 4.67
N SER A 257 13.94 15.74 5.50
CA SER A 257 14.34 14.43 6.01
C SER A 257 13.10 13.57 6.23
N GLY A 258 13.29 12.27 6.35
CA GLY A 258 12.19 11.35 6.59
C GLY A 258 12.67 9.91 6.66
N LYS A 259 11.78 9.07 7.18
CA LYS A 259 11.99 7.64 7.27
C LYS A 259 10.66 6.97 6.91
N SER A 260 10.67 6.23 5.80
CA SER A 260 9.57 5.35 5.40
C SER A 260 9.96 3.91 5.70
N ARG A 261 9.08 3.21 6.41
CA ARG A 261 9.26 1.86 6.96
C ARG A 261 7.98 1.08 6.79
#